data_AF-B8DP03-F1
#
_entry.id   AF-B8DP03-F1
#
_cell.length_a   1.000
_cell.length_b   1.000
_cell.length_c   1.000
_cell.angle_alpha   90.00
_cell.angle_beta   90.00
_cell.angle_gamma   90.00
#
_symmetry.space_group_name_H-M   'P 1'
#
loop_
_entity.id
_entity.type
_entity.pdbx_description
1 polymer ?
#
loop_
_entity_poly.entity_id
_entity_poly.type
_entity_poly.pdbx_seq_one_letter_code
_entity_poly.pdbx_strand_id
1 'polypeptide(L)'
;MTQYGKRTVQFSVTPEEAPGLVRRIGEQMADGVITLEGRSIEIDGFESIGISLKRTGDKLRARVKVKFPKRPGEVGSDADDSDGDDD
;
A
#
# COMPACT_ATOMS: atom_id res chain seq x y z
N MET A 1 17.17 4.77 -8.26
CA MET A 1 17.08 6.20 -7.84
C MET A 1 16.36 6.20 -6.50
N THR A 2 16.90 6.81 -5.45
CA THR A 2 16.31 6.66 -4.10
C THR A 2 14.95 7.35 -4.00
N GLN A 3 13.92 6.58 -3.66
CA GLN A 3 12.57 7.07 -3.44
C GLN A 3 12.39 7.56 -2.00
N TYR A 4 11.46 8.50 -1.80
CA TYR A 4 11.18 9.10 -0.49
C TYR A 4 9.67 9.31 -0.27
N GLY A 5 9.25 9.28 0.98
CA GLY A 5 7.87 9.58 1.40
C GLY A 5 6.92 8.37 1.32
N LYS A 6 5.63 8.62 1.03
CA LYS A 6 4.56 7.59 1.05
C LYS A 6 3.90 7.46 -0.32
N ARG A 7 3.61 6.23 -0.74
CA ARG A 7 2.75 5.89 -1.87
C ARG A 7 1.59 5.05 -1.38
N THR A 8 0.40 5.29 -1.92
CA THR A 8 -0.80 4.54 -1.52
C THR A 8 -1.69 4.34 -2.73
N VAL A 9 -2.11 3.10 -2.95
CA VAL A 9 -3.13 2.73 -3.93
C VAL A 9 -4.28 2.10 -3.16
N GLN A 10 -5.51 2.46 -3.55
CA GLN A 10 -6.72 2.00 -2.88
C GLN A 10 -7.80 1.72 -3.92
N PHE A 11 -8.47 0.59 -3.78
CA PHE A 11 -9.51 0.11 -4.69
C PHE A 11 -10.41 -0.91 -4.00
N SER A 12 -11.49 -1.30 -4.67
CA SER A 12 -12.44 -2.27 -4.17
C SER A 12 -12.21 -3.63 -4.82
N VAL A 13 -12.27 -4.70 -4.03
CA VAL A 13 -12.21 -6.10 -4.50
C VAL A 13 -13.31 -6.91 -3.83
N THR A 14 -13.76 -7.99 -4.45
CA THR A 14 -14.63 -8.96 -3.77
C THR A 14 -13.82 -9.78 -2.75
N PRO A 15 -14.48 -10.41 -1.76
CA PRO A 15 -13.81 -11.34 -0.85
C PRO A 15 -13.11 -12.51 -1.56
N GLU A 16 -13.66 -12.95 -2.70
CA GLU A 16 -13.13 -14.07 -3.49
C GLU A 16 -11.86 -13.67 -4.26
N GLU A 17 -11.75 -12.40 -4.66
CA GLU A 17 -10.57 -11.86 -5.35
C GLU A 17 -9.38 -11.61 -4.40
N ALA A 18 -9.64 -11.42 -3.10
CA ALA A 18 -8.62 -10.99 -2.14
C ALA A 18 -7.41 -11.93 -2.00
N PRO A 19 -7.55 -13.27 -1.93
CA PRO A 19 -6.39 -14.18 -1.92
C PRO A 19 -5.53 -14.05 -3.19
N GLY A 20 -6.19 -13.90 -4.35
CA GLY A 20 -5.52 -13.70 -5.63
C GLY A 20 -4.75 -12.38 -5.68
N LEU A 21 -5.34 -11.31 -5.13
CA LEU A 21 -4.67 -10.01 -4.98
C LEU A 21 -3.39 -10.12 -4.14
N VAL A 22 -3.47 -10.74 -2.95
CA VAL A 22 -2.31 -10.87 -2.05
C VAL A 22 -1.20 -11.69 -2.70
N ARG A 23 -1.56 -12.80 -3.37
CA ARG A 23 -0.59 -13.61 -4.12
C ARG A 23 0.11 -12.79 -5.20
N ARG A 24 -0.66 -12.05 -6.01
CA ARG A 24 -0.13 -11.20 -7.09
C ARG A 24 0.82 -10.12 -6.57
N ILE A 25 0.49 -9.49 -5.44
CA ILE A 25 1.38 -8.50 -4.82
C ILE A 25 2.70 -9.18 -4.39
N GLY A 26 2.62 -10.36 -3.76
CA GLY A 26 3.80 -11.11 -3.36
C GLY A 26 4.72 -11.49 -4.54
N GLU A 27 4.13 -11.91 -5.66
CA GLU A 27 4.87 -12.19 -6.90
C GLU A 27 5.54 -10.92 -7.45
N GLN A 28 4.78 -9.82 -7.57
CA GLN A 28 5.28 -8.53 -8.05
C GLN A 28 6.37 -7.91 -7.18
N MET A 29 6.37 -8.18 -5.88
CA MET A 29 7.44 -7.74 -4.98
C MET A 29 8.79 -8.35 -5.37
N ALA A 30 8.82 -9.57 -5.92
CA ALA A 30 10.06 -10.19 -6.42
C ALA A 30 10.64 -9.45 -7.64
N ASP A 31 9.76 -8.81 -8.43
CA ASP A 31 10.14 -8.04 -9.62
C ASP A 31 10.51 -6.57 -9.29
N GLY A 32 10.36 -6.14 -8.04
CA GLY A 32 10.69 -4.78 -7.60
C GLY A 32 9.69 -3.69 -8.03
N VAL A 33 8.53 -4.07 -8.58
CA VAL A 33 7.46 -3.15 -8.97
C VAL A 33 6.08 -3.75 -8.70
N ILE A 34 5.24 -3.01 -7.97
CA ILE A 34 3.85 -3.39 -7.70
C ILE A 34 2.92 -2.63 -8.65
N THR A 35 2.15 -3.35 -9.47
CA THR A 35 1.19 -2.77 -10.41
C THR A 35 -0.24 -3.18 -10.04
N LEU A 36 -1.04 -2.18 -9.64
CA LEU A 36 -2.41 -2.33 -9.15
C LEU A 36 -3.30 -1.24 -9.76
N GLU A 37 -4.46 -1.61 -10.32
CA GLU A 37 -5.43 -0.66 -10.90
C GLU A 37 -4.80 0.34 -11.88
N GLY A 38 -3.91 -0.14 -12.74
CA GLY A 38 -3.19 0.69 -13.72
C GLY A 38 -2.15 1.64 -13.13
N ARG A 39 -1.88 1.57 -11.82
CA ARG A 39 -0.82 2.32 -11.14
C ARG A 39 0.35 1.41 -10.83
N SER A 40 1.55 1.87 -11.12
CA SER A 40 2.79 1.18 -10.76
C SER A 40 3.50 1.91 -9.63
N ILE A 41 4.03 1.14 -8.69
CA ILE A 41 4.87 1.60 -7.59
C ILE A 41 6.17 0.80 -7.66
N GLU A 42 7.26 1.44 -8.08
CA GLU A 42 8.60 0.88 -7.88
C GLU A 42 8.84 0.77 -6.37
N ILE A 43 9.37 -0.35 -5.90
CA ILE A 43 9.57 -0.57 -4.45
C ILE A 43 11.04 -0.61 -4.04
N ASP A 44 11.98 -0.30 -4.93
CA ASP A 44 13.40 -0.22 -4.56
C ASP A 44 13.63 0.78 -3.40
N GLY A 45 14.35 0.33 -2.37
CA GLY A 45 14.64 1.11 -1.17
C GLY A 45 13.43 1.38 -0.26
N PHE A 46 12.36 0.60 -0.33
CA PHE A 46 11.22 0.73 0.59
C PHE A 46 11.62 0.48 2.05
N GLU A 47 10.97 1.20 2.97
CA GLU A 47 11.11 0.99 4.42
C GLU A 47 10.04 0.00 4.93
N SER A 48 8.79 0.18 4.49
CA SER A 48 7.71 -0.76 4.82
C SER A 48 6.63 -0.80 3.74
N ILE A 49 5.98 -1.96 3.61
CA ILE A 49 4.82 -2.17 2.75
C ILE A 49 3.67 -2.72 3.61
N GLY A 50 2.51 -2.09 3.55
CA GLY A 50 1.30 -2.50 4.25
C GLY A 50 0.17 -2.79 3.28
N ILE A 51 -0.48 -3.94 3.46
CA ILE A 51 -1.68 -4.34 2.72
C ILE A 51 -2.83 -4.43 3.72
N SER A 52 -3.85 -3.60 3.56
CA SER A 52 -5.06 -3.62 4.39
C SER A 52 -6.27 -4.00 3.54
N LEU A 53 -7.10 -4.88 4.08
CA LEU A 53 -8.38 -5.30 3.50
C LEU A 53 -9.46 -5.04 4.55
N LYS A 54 -10.31 -4.03 4.34
CA LYS A 54 -11.42 -3.70 5.26
C LYS A 54 -12.75 -4.00 4.58
N ARG A 55 -13.68 -4.67 5.26
CA ARG A 55 -15.01 -4.94 4.69
C ARG A 55 -15.79 -3.64 4.53
N THR A 56 -16.47 -3.48 3.40
CA THR A 56 -17.29 -2.31 3.07
C THR A 56 -18.48 -2.79 2.22
N GLY A 57 -19.60 -3.06 2.88
CA GLY A 57 -20.75 -3.71 2.25
C GLY A 57 -20.44 -5.15 1.81
N ASP A 58 -20.78 -5.48 0.58
CA ASP A 58 -20.51 -6.77 -0.09
C ASP A 58 -19.05 -6.92 -0.57
N LYS A 59 -18.25 -5.85 -0.52
CA LYS A 59 -16.86 -5.81 -1.01
C LYS A 59 -15.85 -5.56 0.10
N LEU A 60 -14.58 -5.60 -0.27
CA LEU A 60 -13.45 -5.20 0.53
C LEU A 60 -12.81 -3.94 -0.07
N ARG A 61 -12.54 -2.95 0.77
CA ARG A 61 -11.63 -1.85 0.46
C ARG A 61 -10.20 -2.36 0.65
N ALA A 62 -9.50 -2.57 -0.45
CA ALA A 62 -8.07 -2.90 -0.47
C ALA A 62 -7.25 -1.61 -0.49
N ARG A 63 -6.23 -1.53 0.38
CA ARG A 63 -5.28 -0.43 0.44
C ARG A 63 -3.86 -1.00 0.49
N VAL A 64 -3.02 -0.59 -0.45
CA VAL A 64 -1.59 -0.93 -0.47
C VAL A 64 -0.81 0.35 -0.25
N LYS A 65 -0.08 0.41 0.87
CA LYS A 65 0.73 1.55 1.33
C LYS A 65 2.20 1.15 1.24
N VAL A 66 3.01 1.92 0.52
CA VAL A 66 4.47 1.75 0.50
C VAL A 66 5.08 3.00 1.14
N LYS A 67 5.82 2.82 2.24
CA LYS A 67 6.59 3.88 2.89
C LYS A 67 8.05 3.73 2.47
N PHE A 68 8.67 4.84 2.12
CA PHE A 68 10.08 4.98 1.82
C PHE A 68 10.75 5.78 2.93
N PRO A 69 12.08 5.67 3.09
CA PRO A 69 12.81 6.52 4.01
C PRO A 69 12.49 8.00 3.75
N LYS A 70 12.61 8.80 4.80
CA LYS A 70 12.50 10.25 4.71
C LYS A 70 13.76 10.83 4.07
N ARG A 71 13.64 11.99 3.40
CA ARG A 71 14.84 12.69 2.94
C ARG A 71 15.68 13.11 4.14
N PRO A 72 17.02 13.05 4.05
CA PRO A 72 17.88 13.62 5.07
C PRO A 72 17.48 15.10 5.32
N GLY A 73 17.09 15.42 6.55
CA GLY A 73 16.60 16.76 6.94
C GLY A 73 15.07 16.94 6.97
N GLU A 74 14.28 15.94 6.57
CA GLU A 74 12.83 15.99 6.64
C GLU A 74 12.33 15.58 8.04
N VAL A 75 12.11 16.58 8.91
CA VAL A 75 11.52 16.39 10.24
C VAL A 75 9.99 16.27 10.13
N GLY A 76 9.50 15.02 10.11
CA GLY A 76 8.19 14.64 10.62
C GLY A 76 6.95 15.22 9.93
N SER A 77 6.33 14.43 9.07
CA SER A 77 4.88 14.47 8.86
C SER A 77 4.32 13.05 8.96
N ASP A 78 4.47 12.44 10.14
CA ASP A 78 3.62 11.33 10.59
C ASP A 78 2.29 11.90 11.12
N ALA A 79 1.73 12.89 10.41
CA ALA A 79 0.33 13.23 10.56
C ALA A 79 -0.46 12.29 9.66
N ASP A 80 -1.45 11.61 10.22
CA ASP A 80 -2.40 10.71 9.55
C ASP A 80 -2.01 9.21 9.52
N ASP A 81 -1.72 8.65 10.71
CA ASP A 81 -2.03 7.25 11.07
C ASP A 81 -3.03 7.21 12.26
N SER A 82 -3.88 8.24 12.39
CA SER A 82 -5.08 8.14 13.21
C SER A 82 -6.12 7.33 12.43
N ASP A 83 -6.08 6.02 12.61
CA ASP A 83 -7.28 5.21 12.49
C ASP A 83 -8.26 5.75 13.54
N GLY A 84 -9.15 6.65 13.12
CA GLY A 84 -10.36 6.98 13.86
C GLY A 84 -11.23 5.74 13.89
N ASP A 85 -11.09 4.95 14.95
CA ASP A 85 -12.16 4.10 15.46
C ASP A 85 -13.28 5.04 15.93
N ASP A 86 -14.25 5.26 15.05
CA ASP A 86 -15.57 5.79 15.37
C ASP A 86 -16.42 4.56 15.74
N ASP A 87 -16.51 4.28 17.05
CA ASP A 87 -17.49 3.37 17.66
C ASP A 87 -18.49 4.21 18.48
#